data_AF-A0A1G0GZ31-F1
#
_entry.id   AF-A0A1G0GZ31-F1
#
_cell.length_a   1.000
_cell.length_b   1.000
_cell.length_c   1.000
_cell.angle_alpha   90.00
_cell.angle_beta   90.00
_cell.angle_gamma   90.00
#
_symmetry.space_group_name_H-M   'P 1'
#
loop_
_entity.id
_entity.type
_entity.pdbx_description
1 polymer ?
#
loop_
_entity_poly.entity_id
_entity_poly.type
_entity_poly.pdbx_seq_one_letter_code
_entity_poly.pdbx_strand_id
1 'polypeptide(L)'
;MKEKKRCEDCRQWLEKGSNECCCGWKYVNEQTYITDHRCLYLAFGRRCPLFATHSQSLYGKGFWYCLEHMRNLGNAKVCEEVLLEAEKNFESIMESRIDWRRRLFPEEYRISKALISELVRKLNQKK
;
A
#
# COMPACT_ATOMS: atom_id res chain seq x y z
N MET A 1 7.07 20.57 16.77
CA MET A 1 6.10 19.93 15.85
C MET A 1 6.08 18.44 16.15
N LYS A 2 4.91 17.80 16.37
CA LYS A 2 4.86 16.34 16.56
C LYS A 2 5.09 15.67 15.20
N GLU A 3 6.15 14.87 15.08
CA GLU A 3 6.49 14.12 13.87
C GLU A 3 5.33 13.24 13.43
N LYS A 4 5.07 13.17 12.12
CA LYS A 4 4.11 12.22 11.57
C LYS A 4 4.75 10.83 11.65
N LYS A 5 4.12 9.88 12.34
CA LYS A 5 4.56 8.50 12.43
C LYS A 5 4.05 7.73 11.21
N ARG A 6 4.87 6.87 10.61
CA ARG A 6 4.42 5.89 9.61
C ARG A 6 4.09 4.58 10.30
N CYS A 7 3.12 3.86 9.78
CA CYS A 7 2.92 2.47 10.17
C CYS A 7 4.13 1.65 9.74
N GLU A 8 4.63 0.79 10.63
CA GLU A 8 5.78 -0.08 10.36
C GLU A 8 5.48 -1.08 9.23
N ASP A 9 4.20 -1.46 9.06
CA ASP A 9 3.77 -2.48 8.09
C ASP A 9 3.26 -1.90 6.77
N CYS A 10 2.26 -1.02 6.85
CA CYS A 10 1.59 -0.44 5.68
C CYS A 10 2.37 0.75 5.10
N ARG A 11 3.32 1.30 5.87
CA ARG A 11 4.08 2.54 5.61
C ARG A 11 3.22 3.77 5.29
N GLN A 12 1.90 3.68 5.46
CA GLN A 12 1.00 4.83 5.36
C GLN A 12 1.24 5.76 6.56
N TRP A 13 1.02 7.05 6.32
CA TRP A 13 1.07 8.06 7.37
C TRP A 13 -0.08 7.85 8.34
N LEU A 14 0.23 7.71 9.62
CA LEU A 14 -0.76 7.68 10.67
C LEU A 14 -1.29 9.10 10.92
N GLU A 15 -2.56 9.20 11.29
CA GLU A 15 -3.12 10.46 11.78
C GLU A 15 -2.38 10.93 13.03
N LYS A 16 -2.33 12.25 13.24
CA LYS A 16 -1.56 12.86 14.32
C LYS A 16 -2.09 12.39 15.68
N GLY A 17 -1.31 11.56 16.38
CA GLY A 17 -1.69 10.99 17.68
C GLY A 17 -2.33 9.59 17.60
N SER A 18 -2.54 9.05 16.40
CA SER A 18 -2.97 7.66 16.23
C SER A 18 -1.77 6.70 16.32
N ASN A 19 -1.96 5.59 17.02
CA ASN A 19 -1.05 4.44 17.05
C ASN A 19 -1.55 3.29 16.14
N GLU A 20 -2.66 3.49 15.43
CA GLU A 20 -3.38 2.45 14.71
C GLU A 20 -3.42 2.75 13.20
N CYS A 21 -2.94 1.83 12.35
CA CYS A 21 -3.14 1.88 10.89
C CYS A 21 -4.38 1.06 10.54
N CYS A 22 -5.26 1.62 9.70
CA CYS A 22 -6.39 0.92 9.08
C CYS A 22 -5.96 -0.22 8.12
N CYS A 23 -4.68 -0.57 8.05
CA CYS A 23 -4.20 -1.77 7.35
C CYS A 23 -4.44 -3.07 8.13
N GLY A 24 -4.91 -2.98 9.37
CA GLY A 24 -5.42 -4.12 10.13
C GLY A 24 -4.35 -5.09 10.66
N TRP A 25 -3.05 -4.76 10.63
CA TRP A 25 -2.00 -5.72 10.97
C TRP A 25 -2.07 -6.25 12.43
N LYS A 26 -2.54 -5.45 13.40
CA LYS A 26 -2.74 -5.89 14.79
C LYS A 26 -4.15 -6.41 15.11
N TYR A 27 -5.12 -6.18 14.22
CA TYR A 27 -6.52 -6.54 14.42
C TYR A 27 -6.89 -7.93 13.89
N VAL A 28 -5.90 -8.68 13.38
CA VAL A 28 -6.10 -10.04 12.83
C VAL A 28 -6.54 -11.06 13.90
N ASN A 29 -6.51 -10.70 15.19
CA ASN A 29 -6.98 -11.59 16.27
C ASN A 29 -8.47 -11.52 16.56
N GLU A 30 -9.21 -10.49 16.13
CA GLU A 30 -10.62 -10.35 16.50
C GLU A 30 -11.44 -9.71 15.37
N GLN A 31 -12.05 -10.56 14.52
CA GLN A 31 -13.32 -10.41 13.80
C GLN A 31 -13.74 -9.01 13.25
N THR A 32 -12.80 -8.10 13.03
CA THR A 32 -13.04 -6.80 12.43
C THR A 32 -12.58 -6.88 10.99
N TYR A 33 -13.57 -6.86 10.09
CA TYR A 33 -13.42 -6.77 8.64
C TYR A 33 -12.71 -5.47 8.26
N ILE A 34 -11.40 -5.41 8.50
CA ILE A 34 -10.53 -4.44 7.84
C ILE A 34 -10.04 -5.16 6.58
N THR A 35 -10.47 -4.67 5.42
CA THR A 35 -10.12 -5.21 4.11
C THR A 35 -8.65 -4.93 3.81
N ASP A 36 -7.76 -5.72 4.41
CA ASP A 36 -6.33 -5.66 4.14
C ASP A 36 -6.08 -6.18 2.72
N HIS A 37 -6.05 -5.25 1.77
CA HIS A 37 -5.85 -5.50 0.35
C HIS A 37 -4.39 -5.81 -0.01
N ARG A 38 -3.51 -6.11 0.95
CA ARG A 38 -2.11 -6.48 0.66
C ARG A 38 -1.99 -7.91 0.15
N CYS A 39 -0.90 -8.18 -0.57
CA CYS A 39 -0.49 -9.51 -0.98
C CYS A 39 -0.44 -10.46 0.22
N LEU A 40 -1.04 -11.64 0.12
CA LEU A 40 -1.08 -12.63 1.20
C LEU A 40 0.18 -13.49 1.32
N TYR A 41 1.20 -13.26 0.49
CA TYR A 41 2.46 -13.98 0.64
C TYR A 41 3.16 -13.62 1.96
N LEU A 42 3.55 -14.66 2.70
CA LEU A 42 4.17 -14.58 4.00
C LEU A 42 5.47 -15.40 3.99
N ALA A 43 6.58 -14.79 4.43
CA ALA A 43 7.85 -15.47 4.67
C ALA A 43 8.60 -14.77 5.80
N PHE A 44 9.35 -15.53 6.61
CA PHE A 44 10.13 -15.00 7.74
C PHE A 44 9.31 -14.18 8.76
N GLY A 45 8.03 -14.51 8.93
CA GLY A 45 7.11 -13.74 9.78
C GLY A 45 6.70 -12.38 9.20
N ARG A 46 7.01 -12.10 7.94
CA ARG A 46 6.71 -10.85 7.24
C ARG A 46 5.73 -11.07 6.10
N ARG A 47 4.91 -10.05 5.81
CA ARG A 47 3.95 -10.04 4.70
C ARG A 47 4.40 -9.08 3.63
N CYS A 48 4.20 -9.45 2.37
CA CYS A 48 4.47 -8.55 1.25
C CYS A 48 3.65 -7.25 1.38
N PRO A 49 4.29 -6.06 1.34
CA PRO A 49 3.61 -4.79 1.57
C PRO A 49 2.78 -4.31 0.37
N LEU A 50 2.94 -4.93 -0.81
CA LEU A 50 2.26 -4.53 -2.04
C LEU A 50 0.78 -4.91 -2.02
N PHE A 51 -0.05 -4.16 -2.75
CA PHE A 51 -1.44 -4.54 -2.97
C PHE A 51 -1.58 -5.87 -3.70
N ALA A 52 -2.51 -6.68 -3.22
CA ALA A 52 -2.98 -7.87 -3.90
C ALA A 52 -3.92 -7.49 -5.03
N THR A 53 -3.66 -8.04 -6.20
CA THR A 53 -4.39 -7.74 -7.43
C THR A 53 -4.78 -8.98 -8.22
N HIS A 54 -4.27 -10.15 -7.83
CA HIS A 54 -4.49 -11.41 -8.54
C HIS A 54 -4.89 -12.51 -7.57
N SER A 55 -5.85 -13.34 -7.96
CA SER A 55 -6.24 -14.55 -7.24
C SER A 55 -5.88 -15.77 -8.07
N GLN A 56 -5.58 -16.89 -7.40
CA GLN A 56 -5.44 -18.18 -8.06
C GLN A 56 -6.78 -18.73 -8.57
N SER A 57 -7.90 -18.29 -7.99
CA SER A 57 -9.23 -18.67 -8.43
C SER A 57 -9.72 -17.79 -9.57
N LEU A 58 -10.25 -18.43 -10.63
CA LEU A 58 -10.97 -17.75 -11.70
C LEU A 58 -12.19 -16.94 -11.19
N TYR A 59 -12.83 -17.42 -10.12
CA TYR A 59 -13.96 -16.74 -9.47
C TYR A 59 -13.56 -15.75 -8.37
N GLY A 60 -12.27 -15.42 -8.23
CA GLY A 60 -11.76 -14.52 -7.19
C GLY A 60 -11.88 -15.03 -5.75
N LYS A 61 -12.15 -16.34 -5.56
CA LYS A 61 -12.24 -16.99 -4.24
C LYS A 61 -10.85 -17.38 -3.73
N GLY A 62 -10.61 -17.24 -2.42
CA GLY A 62 -9.36 -17.64 -1.78
C GLY A 62 -8.33 -16.52 -1.70
N PHE A 63 -7.04 -16.88 -1.72
CA PHE A 63 -5.96 -15.94 -1.46
C PHE A 63 -5.68 -15.02 -2.65
N TRP A 64 -5.29 -13.79 -2.32
CA TRP A 64 -4.94 -12.75 -3.26
C TRP A 64 -3.47 -12.34 -3.08
N TYR A 65 -2.77 -12.21 -4.20
CA TYR A 65 -1.34 -11.92 -4.25
C TYR A 65 -1.07 -10.70 -5.13
N CYS A 66 0.10 -10.09 -4.97
CA CYS A 66 0.63 -9.19 -5.99
C CYS A 66 1.00 -10.00 -7.24
N LEU A 67 1.13 -9.32 -8.38
CA LEU A 67 1.45 -9.97 -9.66
C LEU A 67 2.72 -10.82 -9.60
N GLU A 68 3.78 -10.29 -8.98
CA GLU A 68 5.08 -10.97 -8.92
C GLU A 68 5.03 -12.22 -8.05
N HIS A 69 4.35 -12.18 -6.89
CA HIS A 69 4.15 -13.38 -6.08
C HIS A 69 3.27 -14.40 -6.80
N MET A 70 2.17 -13.98 -7.43
CA MET A 70 1.27 -14.88 -8.18
C MET A 70 2.01 -15.66 -9.28
N ARG A 71 2.89 -15.00 -10.04
CA ARG A 71 3.67 -15.63 -11.12
C ARG A 71 4.68 -16.66 -10.63
N ASN A 72 5.14 -16.51 -9.39
CA ASN A 72 6.26 -17.28 -8.85
C ASN A 72 5.85 -18.21 -7.71
N LEU A 73 4.55 -18.46 -7.46
CA LEU A 73 4.08 -19.28 -6.34
C LEU A 73 4.70 -20.68 -6.27
N GLY A 74 5.14 -21.25 -7.40
CA GLY A 74 5.86 -22.52 -7.45
C GLY A 74 7.35 -22.46 -7.06
N ASN A 75 7.91 -21.28 -6.82
CA ASN A 75 9.31 -21.06 -6.52
C ASN A 75 9.47 -20.17 -5.27
N ALA A 76 9.62 -20.82 -4.11
CA ALA A 76 9.74 -20.14 -2.81
C ALA A 76 10.90 -19.14 -2.76
N LYS A 77 12.07 -19.51 -3.31
CA LYS A 77 13.26 -18.65 -3.30
C LYS A 77 13.02 -17.33 -4.03
N VAL A 78 12.40 -17.39 -5.21
CA VAL A 78 12.05 -16.17 -5.96
C VAL A 78 11.01 -15.35 -5.21
N CYS A 79 10.02 -16.00 -4.59
CA CYS A 79 9.00 -15.28 -3.81
C CYS A 79 9.58 -14.58 -2.57
N GLU A 80 10.60 -15.17 -1.93
CA GLU A 80 11.35 -14.53 -0.85
C GLU A 80 12.13 -13.31 -1.35
N GLU A 81 12.82 -13.42 -2.48
CA GLU A 81 13.53 -12.30 -3.12
C GLU A 81 12.58 -11.15 -3.45
N VAL A 82 11.40 -11.45 -4.03
CA VAL A 82 10.35 -10.46 -4.32
C VAL A 82 9.85 -9.77 -3.06
N LEU A 83 9.69 -10.49 -1.95
CA LEU A 83 9.27 -9.88 -0.67
C LEU A 83 10.31 -8.88 -0.18
N LEU A 84 11.59 -9.27 -0.16
CA LEU A 84 12.68 -8.41 0.30
C LEU A 84 12.84 -7.17 -0.60
N GLU A 85 12.73 -7.35 -1.91
CA GLU A 85 12.75 -6.25 -2.87
C GLU A 85 11.57 -5.29 -2.65
N ALA A 86 10.36 -5.83 -2.47
CA ALA A 86 9.16 -5.04 -2.21
C ALA A 86 9.28 -4.22 -0.92
N GLU A 87 9.88 -4.77 0.14
CA GLU A 87 10.14 -4.04 1.38
C GLU A 87 11.15 -2.91 1.20
N LYS A 88 12.23 -3.17 0.46
CA LYS A 88 13.28 -2.19 0.19
C LYS A 88 12.78 -1.04 -0.68
N ASN A 89 12.01 -1.37 -1.71
CA ASN A 89 11.62 -0.44 -2.77
C ASN A 89 10.16 0.02 -2.69
N PHE A 90 9.44 -0.30 -1.61
CA PHE A 90 8.00 -0.05 -1.49
C PHE A 90 7.57 1.35 -1.93
N GLU A 91 8.25 2.39 -1.44
CA GLU A 91 7.90 3.78 -1.73
C GLU A 91 8.06 4.11 -3.21
N SER A 92 9.17 3.68 -3.82
CA SER A 92 9.41 3.82 -5.27
C SER A 92 8.41 3.02 -6.12
N ILE A 93 8.04 1.82 -5.69
CA ILE A 93 7.02 0.99 -6.37
C ILE A 93 5.64 1.66 -6.28
N MET A 94 5.29 2.21 -5.12
CA MET A 94 4.02 2.90 -4.93
C MET A 94 3.97 4.24 -5.69
N GLU A 95 5.09 4.96 -5.77
CA GLU A 95 5.23 6.18 -6.57
C GLU A 95 5.15 5.92 -8.08
N SER A 96 5.78 4.85 -8.56
CA SER A 96 5.70 4.45 -9.97
C SER A 96 4.34 3.87 -10.35
N ARG A 97 3.64 3.24 -9.39
CA ARG A 97 2.23 2.84 -9.51
C ARG A 97 1.26 4.01 -9.41
N ILE A 98 1.72 5.26 -9.23
CA ILE A 98 0.81 6.41 -9.23
C ILE A 98 0.06 6.47 -10.58
N ASP A 99 -1.18 6.01 -10.45
CA ASP A 99 -2.38 6.04 -11.28
C ASP A 99 -2.13 6.11 -12.80
N TRP A 100 -2.39 5.03 -13.52
CA TRP A 100 -2.51 5.06 -14.98
C TRP A 100 -3.59 6.08 -15.43
N ARG A 101 -4.56 6.44 -14.58
CA ARG A 101 -5.48 7.57 -14.86
C ARG A 101 -4.74 8.91 -15.00
N ARG A 102 -3.58 9.06 -14.35
CA ARG A 102 -2.65 10.19 -14.50
C ARG A 102 -1.99 10.23 -15.89
N ARG A 103 -1.91 9.08 -16.58
CA ARG A 103 -1.52 8.99 -18.00
C ARG A 103 -2.69 9.30 -18.93
N LEU A 104 -3.93 9.03 -18.50
CA LEU A 104 -5.13 9.33 -19.30
C LEU A 104 -5.53 10.82 -19.25
N PHE A 105 -5.29 11.49 -18.12
CA PHE A 105 -5.69 12.88 -17.88
C PHE A 105 -4.54 13.67 -17.22
N PRO A 106 -3.40 13.83 -17.92
CA PRO A 106 -2.21 14.46 -17.34
C PRO A 106 -2.43 15.94 -16.98
N GLU A 107 -3.33 16.62 -17.68
CA GLU A 107 -3.63 18.04 -17.52
C GLU A 107 -4.54 18.28 -16.30
N GLU A 108 -5.61 17.51 -16.19
CA GLU A 108 -6.58 17.53 -15.10
C GLU A 108 -5.94 17.12 -13.77
N TYR A 109 -5.01 16.17 -13.81
CA TYR A 109 -4.25 15.82 -12.62
C TYR A 109 -3.30 16.93 -12.19
N ARG A 110 -2.60 17.59 -13.13
CA ARG A 110 -1.72 18.74 -12.81
C ARG A 110 -2.52 19.87 -12.18
N ILE A 111 -3.69 20.19 -12.73
CA ILE A 111 -4.61 21.20 -12.21
C ILE A 111 -5.10 20.81 -10.82
N SER A 112 -5.53 19.56 -10.63
CA SER A 112 -6.00 19.06 -9.33
C SER A 112 -4.89 19.11 -8.27
N LYS A 113 -3.66 18.73 -8.62
CA LYS A 113 -2.51 18.79 -7.71
C LYS A 113 -2.16 20.23 -7.34
N ALA A 114 -2.20 21.16 -8.29
CA ALA A 114 -1.97 22.58 -8.03
C ALA A 114 -3.04 23.16 -7.10
N LEU A 115 -4.33 22.86 -7.35
CA LEU A 115 -5.45 23.26 -6.51
C LEU A 115 -5.33 22.71 -5.08
N ILE A 116 -5.01 21.43 -4.93
CA ILE A 116 -4.81 20.80 -3.61
C ILE A 116 -3.63 21.46 -2.88
N SER A 117 -2.52 21.72 -3.59
CA SER A 117 -1.34 22.36 -3.00
C SER A 117 -1.65 23.78 -2.51
N GLU A 118 -2.42 24.54 -3.30
CA GLU A 118 -2.85 25.89 -2.94
C GLU A 118 -3.85 25.89 -1.76
N LEU A 119 -4.79 24.94 -1.73
CA LEU A 119 -5.72 24.76 -0.62
C LEU A 119 -4.97 24.43 0.69
N VAL A 120 -3.99 23.54 0.63
CA VAL A 120 -3.14 23.20 1.78
C VAL A 120 -2.34 24.41 2.25
N ARG A 121 -1.78 25.20 1.32
CA ARG A 121 -1.05 26.45 1.63
C ARG A 121 -1.96 27.43 2.36
N LYS A 122 -3.17 27.67 1.86
CA LYS A 122 -4.16 28.58 2.48
C LYS A 122 -4.61 28.08 3.86
N LEU A 123 -4.79 26.79 4.04
CA LEU A 123 -5.17 26.21 5.34
C LEU A 123 -4.05 26.36 6.38
N ASN A 124 -2.79 26.29 5.97
CA ASN A 124 -1.64 26.46 6.87
C ASN A 124 -1.35 27.93 7.22
N GLN A 125 -1.75 28.88 6.38
CA GLN A 125 -1.64 30.32 6.68
C GLN A 125 -2.75 30.84 7.60
N LYS A 126 -3.83 30.08 7.78
CA LYS A 126 -4.96 30.40 8.68
C LYS A 126 -4.81 29.78 10.08
N LYS A 127 -3.69 29.13 10.38
CA LYS A 127 -3.34 28.59 11.70
C LYS A 127 -2.18 29.40 12.28
#